data_AF-A0A7W8S9P8-F1
#
_entry.id   AF-A0A7W8S9P8-F1
#
_cell.length_a   1.000
_cell.length_b   1.000
_cell.length_c   1.000
_cell.angle_alpha   90.00
_cell.angle_beta   90.00
_cell.angle_gamma   90.00
#
_symmetry.space_group_name_H-M   'P 1'
#
loop_
_entity.id
_entity.type
_entity.pdbx_description
1 polymer ?
#
loop_
_entity_poly.entity_id
_entity_poly.type
_entity_poly.pdbx_seq_one_letter_code
_entity_poly.pdbx_strand_id
1 'polypeptide(L)'
;MYTGVQWTGSLNPGETKKWFSFNWNPAGHVVWYMMPTSVNTTAPELQWNVAVERASATACTYWITVQNLTNAAVTFEGRYAVLS
;
A
#
# COMPACT_ATOMS: atom_id res chain seq x y z
N MET A 1 -9.90 -13.35 10.23
CA MET A 1 -9.17 -12.09 10.01
C MET A 1 -7.69 -12.32 10.23
N TYR A 2 -6.84 -11.75 9.37
CA TYR A 2 -5.37 -11.79 9.53
C TYR A 2 -4.74 -10.55 8.87
N THR A 3 -3.48 -10.27 9.22
CA THR A 3 -2.70 -9.14 8.71
C THR A 3 -1.35 -9.61 8.18
N GLY A 4 -0.72 -8.83 7.30
CA GLY A 4 0.63 -9.12 6.82
C GLY A 4 1.31 -7.92 6.15
N VAL A 5 2.60 -8.09 5.85
CA VAL A 5 3.39 -7.21 5.00
C VAL A 5 3.54 -7.90 3.63
N GLN A 6 3.18 -7.22 2.56
CA GLN A 6 3.30 -7.76 1.21
C GLN A 6 4.63 -7.35 0.55
N TRP A 7 5.10 -6.12 0.79
CA TRP A 7 6.37 -5.63 0.26
C TRP A 7 6.98 -4.53 1.14
N THR A 8 8.26 -4.26 0.94
CA THR A 8 8.93 -3.03 1.37
C THR A 8 9.22 -2.14 0.15
N GLY A 9 8.98 -0.84 0.30
CA GLY A 9 9.17 0.16 -0.75
C GLY A 9 10.11 1.27 -0.31
N SER A 10 10.66 1.98 -1.29
CA SER A 10 11.39 3.23 -1.08
C SER A 10 10.97 4.24 -2.12
N LEU A 11 10.79 5.48 -1.67
CA LEU A 11 10.44 6.63 -2.50
C LEU A 11 11.43 7.75 -2.25
N ASN A 12 11.97 8.30 -3.33
CA ASN A 12 12.73 9.55 -3.29
C ASN A 12 11.84 10.73 -2.85
N PRO A 13 12.42 11.88 -2.46
CA PRO A 13 11.66 13.09 -2.13
C PRO A 13 10.58 13.42 -3.16
N GLY A 14 9.33 13.64 -2.72
CA GLY A 14 8.21 13.98 -3.61
C GLY A 14 7.78 12.89 -4.59
N GLU A 15 8.46 11.73 -4.62
CA GLU A 15 8.24 10.70 -5.64
C GLU A 15 6.90 10.01 -5.46
N THR A 16 6.24 9.71 -6.58
CA THR A 16 5.03 8.89 -6.63
C THR A 16 5.30 7.65 -7.46
N LYS A 17 5.03 6.47 -6.90
CA LYS A 17 5.10 5.18 -7.63
C LYS A 17 3.85 4.36 -7.38
N LYS A 18 3.65 3.36 -8.23
CA LYS A 18 2.52 2.43 -8.17
C LYS A 18 3.01 1.00 -8.05
N TRP A 19 2.42 0.28 -7.09
CA TRP A 19 2.60 -1.14 -6.85
C TRP A 19 1.30 -1.88 -7.16
N PHE A 20 1.39 -3.19 -7.28
CA PHE A 20 0.22 -4.04 -7.39
C PHE A 20 0.40 -5.36 -6.66
N SER A 21 -0.72 -5.94 -6.23
CA SER A 21 -0.80 -7.30 -5.72
C SER A 21 -2.06 -7.95 -6.29
N PHE A 22 -1.92 -9.13 -6.90
CA PHE A 22 -2.95 -9.79 -7.70
C PHE A 22 -3.37 -11.12 -7.06
N ASN A 23 -4.38 -11.76 -7.65
CA ASN A 23 -4.90 -13.07 -7.25
C ASN A 23 -5.52 -13.12 -5.84
N TRP A 24 -6.13 -12.02 -5.41
CA TRP A 24 -6.89 -11.98 -4.15
C TRP A 24 -8.31 -12.50 -4.35
N ASN A 25 -8.83 -13.26 -3.37
CA ASN A 25 -10.23 -13.70 -3.41
C ASN A 25 -11.16 -12.48 -3.24
N PRO A 26 -12.01 -12.16 -4.22
CA PRO A 26 -12.82 -10.96 -4.20
C PRO A 26 -14.02 -11.03 -3.24
N ALA A 27 -14.29 -12.18 -2.63
CA ALA A 27 -15.23 -12.29 -1.52
C ALA A 27 -14.68 -11.74 -0.20
N GLY A 28 -13.35 -11.59 -0.08
CA GLY A 28 -12.71 -11.09 1.11
C GLY A 28 -12.67 -9.57 1.17
N HIS A 29 -12.82 -9.01 2.38
CA HIS A 29 -12.58 -7.58 2.61
C HIS A 29 -11.11 -7.32 2.91
N VAL A 30 -10.36 -6.76 1.96
CA VAL A 30 -8.94 -6.44 2.12
C VAL A 30 -8.71 -4.94 2.19
N VAL A 31 -8.02 -4.49 3.25
CA VAL A 31 -7.60 -3.10 3.43
C VAL A 31 -6.08 -3.01 3.32
N TRP A 32 -5.60 -2.02 2.56
CA TRP A 32 -4.17 -1.74 2.40
C TRP A 32 -3.75 -0.54 3.24
N TYR A 33 -2.54 -0.61 3.80
CA TYR A 33 -1.99 0.44 4.64
C TYR A 33 -0.49 0.60 4.40
N MET A 34 -0.05 1.83 4.16
CA MET A 34 1.35 2.15 3.84
C MET A 34 1.97 2.80 5.07
N MET A 35 2.96 2.13 5.67
CA MET A 35 3.55 2.59 6.93
C MET A 35 5.04 2.89 6.75
N PRO A 36 5.48 4.15 6.96
CA PRO A 36 6.90 4.48 7.05
C PRO A 36 7.61 3.62 8.11
N THR A 37 8.87 3.27 7.85
CA THR A 37 9.70 2.51 8.82
C THR A 37 10.55 3.42 9.71
N SER A 38 10.64 4.71 9.38
CA SER A 38 11.31 5.74 10.18
C SER A 38 10.28 6.58 10.94
N VAL A 39 10.71 7.18 12.05
CA VAL A 39 9.87 8.12 12.81
C VAL A 39 10.07 9.54 12.27
N ASN A 40 8.98 10.20 11.87
CA ASN A 40 8.90 11.64 11.65
C ASN A 40 7.82 12.24 12.57
N THR A 41 8.19 13.26 13.35
CA THR A 41 7.29 13.92 14.32
C THR A 41 6.76 15.28 13.84
N THR A 42 7.10 15.69 12.62
CA THR A 42 6.87 17.06 12.14
C THR A 42 5.71 17.18 11.16
N ALA A 43 5.51 16.18 10.31
CA ALA A 43 4.50 16.19 9.25
C ALA A 43 4.20 14.76 8.73
N PRO A 44 3.08 14.55 8.01
CA PRO A 44 2.80 13.29 7.31
C PRO A 44 3.89 12.93 6.29
N GLU A 45 4.27 11.65 6.21
CA GLU A 45 5.31 11.19 5.29
C GLU A 45 4.77 10.64 3.97
N LEU A 46 3.66 9.92 4.01
CA LEU A 46 3.10 9.23 2.84
C LEU A 46 1.61 9.57 2.68
N GLN A 47 1.19 9.67 1.43
CA GLN A 47 -0.22 9.49 1.05
C GLN A 47 -0.35 8.34 0.07
N TRP A 48 -1.50 7.69 0.05
CA TRP A 48 -1.78 6.62 -0.89
C TRP A 48 -3.24 6.56 -1.30
N ASN A 49 -3.49 5.97 -2.46
CA ASN A 49 -4.81 5.54 -2.89
C ASN A 49 -4.76 4.11 -3.41
N VAL A 50 -5.89 3.42 -3.27
CA VAL A 50 -6.05 2.04 -3.73
C VAL A 50 -7.12 2.04 -4.82
N ALA A 51 -6.75 1.56 -6.00
CA ALA A 51 -7.70 1.19 -7.05
C ALA A 51 -7.83 -0.33 -7.09
N VAL A 52 -9.03 -0.83 -7.35
CA VAL A 52 -9.33 -2.26 -7.37
C VAL A 52 -9.80 -2.67 -8.75
N GLU A 53 -9.21 -3.72 -9.29
CA GLU A 53 -9.60 -4.34 -10.54
C GLU A 53 -10.18 -5.72 -10.27
N ARG A 54 -11.41 -5.98 -10.74
CA ARG A 54 -12.00 -7.33 -10.72
C ARG A 54 -11.45 -8.10 -11.92
N ALA A 55 -10.32 -8.78 -11.72
CA ALA A 55 -9.61 -9.52 -12.77
C ALA A 55 -10.39 -10.75 -13.28
N SER A 56 -11.18 -11.40 -12.42
CA SER A 56 -12.06 -12.51 -12.81
C SER A 56 -13.20 -12.73 -11.79
N ALA A 57 -13.99 -13.79 -11.99
CA ALA A 57 -14.99 -14.22 -11.01
C ALA A 57 -14.36 -14.54 -9.63
N THR A 58 -13.13 -15.07 -9.61
CA THR A 58 -12.45 -15.59 -8.42
C THR A 58 -11.20 -14.81 -8.01
N ALA A 59 -10.83 -13.76 -8.75
CA ALA A 59 -9.62 -12.96 -8.47
C ALA A 59 -9.86 -11.45 -8.61
N CYS A 60 -9.23 -10.67 -7.75
CA CYS A 60 -9.02 -9.24 -7.93
C CYS A 60 -7.54 -8.83 -7.79
N THR A 61 -7.23 -7.67 -8.34
CA THR A 61 -5.92 -7.01 -8.23
C THR A 61 -6.10 -5.67 -7.53
N TYR A 62 -5.24 -5.40 -6.55
CA TYR A 62 -5.14 -4.10 -5.92
C TYR A 62 -3.97 -3.34 -6.54
N TRP A 63 -4.25 -2.12 -6.96
CA TRP A 63 -3.28 -1.16 -7.50
C TRP A 63 -3.09 -0.05 -6.46
N ILE A 64 -1.91 0.03 -5.88
CA ILE A 64 -1.60 0.94 -4.76
C ILE A 64 -0.65 2.00 -5.28
N THR A 65 -1.12 3.24 -5.37
CA THR A 65 -0.27 4.40 -5.69
C THR A 65 0.12 5.07 -4.40
N VAL A 66 1.41 5.24 -4.18
CA VAL A 66 1.98 5.84 -2.96
C VAL A 66 2.84 7.03 -3.37
N GLN A 67 2.67 8.14 -2.65
CA GLN A 67 3.46 9.35 -2.80
C GLN A 67 4.19 9.66 -1.49
N ASN A 68 5.46 10.00 -1.62
CA ASN A 68 6.25 10.61 -0.57
C ASN A 68 5.95 12.11 -0.51
N LEU A 69 5.51 12.58 0.65
CA LEU A 69 5.15 13.98 0.92
C LEU A 69 6.32 14.80 1.48
N THR A 70 7.45 14.15 1.75
CA THR A 70 8.61 14.77 2.37
C THR A 70 9.65 15.20 1.34
N ASN A 71 10.64 15.96 1.83
CA ASN A 71 11.84 16.33 1.10
C ASN A 71 13.02 15.34 1.31
N ALA A 72 12.77 14.20 1.96
CA ALA A 72 13.75 13.15 2.22
C ALA A 72 13.28 11.83 1.59
N ALA A 73 14.19 10.86 1.45
CA ALA A 73 13.79 9.52 1.03
C ALA A 73 13.03 8.82 2.16
N VAL A 74 11.93 8.14 1.83
CA VAL A 74 11.09 7.39 2.79
C VAL A 74 11.07 5.92 2.41
N THR A 75 11.44 5.06 3.36
CA THR A 75 11.23 3.62 3.28
C THR A 75 9.96 3.23 4.03
N PHE A 76 9.19 2.29 3.48
CA PHE A 76 7.88 1.94 4.03
C PHE A 76 7.51 0.48 3.77
N GLU A 77 6.53 -0.02 4.52
CA GLU A 77 5.91 -1.32 4.33
C GLU A 77 4.54 -1.17 3.68
N GLY A 78 4.26 -1.99 2.65
CA GLY A 78 2.92 -2.22 2.12
C GLY A 78 2.22 -3.31 2.93
N ARG A 79 1.40 -2.90 3.90
CA ARG A 79 0.67 -3.80 4.81
C ARG A 79 -0.73 -4.05 4.31
N TYR A 80 -1.29 -5.20 4.68
CA TYR A 80 -2.69 -5.51 4.43
C TYR A 80 -3.37 -6.16 5.63
N ALA A 81 -4.69 -6.04 5.68
CA ALA A 81 -5.57 -6.76 6.61
C ALA A 81 -6.73 -7.38 5.83
N VAL A 82 -7.00 -8.67 6.06
CA VAL A 82 -8.19 -9.36 5.54
C VAL A 82 -9.20 -9.50 6.67
N LEU A 83 -10.31 -8.77 6.60
CA LEU A 83 -11.23 -8.56 7.71
C LEU A 83 -12.28 -9.67 7.86
N SER A 84 -12.76 -10.22 6.74
CA SER A 84 -13.70 -11.35 6.66
C SER A 84 -13.70 -11.93 5.26
#